data_AF-A0A949HKN1-F1
#
_entry.id   AF-A0A949HKN1-F1
#
_cell.length_a   1.000
_cell.length_b   1.000
_cell.length_c   1.000
_cell.angle_alpha   90.00
_cell.angle_beta   90.00
_cell.angle_gamma   90.00
#
_symmetry.space_group_name_H-M   'P 1'
#
loop_
_entity.id
_entity.type
_entity.pdbx_description
1 polymer ?
#
loop_
_entity_poly.entity_id
_entity_poly.type
_entity_poly.pdbx_seq_one_letter_code
_entity_poly.pdbx_strand_id
1 'polypeptide(L)' 'TRSEAAVGLAKRRIQAGIEPLIAYLQSDHVGELFVEAAQMYADRRLKPALLELQRWWDVNPELLDQAIAACS' A
#
# COMPACT_ATOMS: atom_id res chain seq x y z
N THR A 1 15.60 -1.67 3.24
CA THR A 1 15.13 -2.01 1.87
C THR A 1 14.05 -1.02 1.44
N ARG A 2 13.60 -1.03 0.16
CA ARG A 2 12.61 -0.04 -0.35
C ARG A 2 11.25 -0.13 0.34
N SER A 3 10.83 -1.34 0.68
CA SER A 3 9.59 -1.62 1.41
C SER A 3 9.63 -1.10 2.86
N GLU A 4 10.73 -1.29 3.58
CA GLU A 4 10.94 -0.68 4.91
C GLU A 4 10.90 0.85 4.87
N ALA A 5 11.46 1.44 3.80
CA ALA A 5 11.40 2.89 3.60
C ALA A 5 9.97 3.38 3.41
N ALA A 6 9.13 2.67 2.64
CA ALA A 6 7.72 3.00 2.47
C ALA A 6 6.97 3.00 3.81
N VAL A 7 7.18 1.98 4.65
CA VAL A 7 6.60 1.90 6.00
C VAL A 7 7.12 3.06 6.88
N GLY A 8 8.40 3.38 6.81
CA GLY A 8 8.99 4.49 7.57
C GLY A 8 8.39 5.85 7.20
N LEU A 9 8.13 6.10 5.91
CA LEU A 9 7.48 7.31 5.42
C LEU A 9 6.00 7.38 5.86
N ALA A 10 5.28 6.25 5.79
CA ALA A 10 3.90 6.13 6.24
C ALA A 10 3.75 6.41 7.75
N LYS A 11 4.61 5.80 8.57
CA LYS A 11 4.65 6.03 10.02
C LYS A 11 4.87 7.50 10.38
N ARG A 12 5.69 8.21 9.59
CA ARG A 12 5.97 9.65 9.76
C ARG A 12 4.96 10.56 9.06
N ARG A 13 3.93 10.00 8.41
CA ARG A 13 2.89 10.70 7.64
C ARG A 13 3.47 11.64 6.56
N ILE A 14 4.59 11.27 5.96
CA ILE A 14 5.22 12.07 4.91
C ILE A 14 4.41 11.93 3.63
N GLN A 15 3.62 12.95 3.28
CA GLN A 15 2.69 12.93 2.14
C GLN A 15 3.37 12.65 0.80
N ALA A 16 4.62 13.10 0.64
CA ALA A 16 5.42 12.82 -0.56
C ALA A 16 5.72 11.32 -0.78
N GLY A 17 5.52 10.47 0.22
CA GLY A 17 5.69 9.02 0.11
C GLY A 17 4.50 8.28 -0.53
N ILE A 18 3.37 8.95 -0.76
CA ILE A 18 2.17 8.32 -1.35
C ILE A 18 2.37 8.05 -2.84
N GLU A 19 2.94 8.98 -3.60
CA GLU A 19 3.14 8.81 -5.04
C GLU A 19 4.08 7.64 -5.36
N PRO A 20 5.26 7.51 -4.70
CA PRO A 20 6.10 6.32 -4.88
C PRO A 20 5.40 5.03 -4.44
N LEU A 21 4.56 5.09 -3.40
CA LEU A 21 3.84 3.92 -2.91
C LEU A 21 2.82 3.41 -3.93
N ILE A 22 2.10 4.30 -4.63
CA ILE A 22 1.21 3.93 -5.74
C ILE A 22 1.99 3.16 -6.80
N ALA A 23 3.15 3.67 -7.22
CA ALA A 23 3.99 3.01 -8.23
C ALA A 23 4.46 1.61 -7.78
N TYR A 24 4.74 1.42 -6.49
CA TYR A 24 5.09 0.10 -5.95
C TYR A 24 3.89 -0.86 -5.96
N LEU A 25 2.70 -0.40 -5.55
CA LEU A 25 1.48 -1.22 -5.53
C LEU A 25 1.02 -1.64 -6.94
N GLN A 26 1.42 -0.90 -7.97
CA GLN A 26 1.12 -1.20 -9.38
C GLN A 26 2.19 -2.07 -10.06
N SER A 27 3.25 -2.45 -9.36
CA SER A 27 4.31 -3.29 -9.93
C SER A 27 3.91 -4.77 -9.95
N ASP A 28 4.59 -5.55 -10.78
CA ASP A 28 4.35 -7.00 -10.94
C ASP A 28 4.74 -7.82 -9.69
N HIS A 29 5.36 -7.19 -8.69
CA HIS A 29 5.75 -7.84 -7.44
C HIS A 29 5.56 -6.91 -6.24
N VAL A 30 4.58 -7.26 -5.41
CA VAL A 30 4.22 -6.49 -4.21
C VAL A 30 4.44 -7.34 -2.98
N GLY A 31 5.27 -6.86 -2.04
CA GLY A 31 5.41 -7.43 -0.71
C GLY A 31 4.45 -6.80 0.29
N GLU A 32 4.15 -7.53 1.38
CA GLU A 32 3.21 -7.12 2.44
C GLU A 32 3.45 -5.70 2.96
N LEU A 33 4.72 -5.32 3.16
CA LEU A 33 5.10 -4.00 3.70
C LEU A 33 4.61 -2.82 2.85
N PHE A 34 4.41 -2.96 1.54
CA PHE A 34 3.79 -1.89 0.73
C PHE A 34 2.30 -1.79 1.01
N VAL A 35 1.62 -2.92 1.23
CA VAL A 35 0.19 -2.94 1.61
C VAL A 35 0.01 -2.42 3.04
N GLU A 36 0.89 -2.78 3.97
CA GLU A 36 0.94 -2.20 5.32
C GLU A 36 1.15 -0.68 5.28
N ALA A 37 2.09 -0.20 4.47
CA ALA A 37 2.33 1.23 4.31
C ALA A 37 1.07 1.94 3.79
N ALA A 38 0.33 1.30 2.86
CA ALA A 38 -0.90 1.86 2.33
C ALA A 38 -2.00 1.97 3.40
N GLN A 39 -2.19 0.91 4.19
CA GLN A 39 -3.07 0.91 5.35
C GLN A 39 -2.72 2.02 6.35
N MET A 40 -1.43 2.21 6.64
CA MET A 40 -0.95 3.26 7.57
C MET A 40 -1.21 4.67 7.05
N TYR A 41 -1.08 4.90 5.74
CA TYR A 41 -1.42 6.19 5.15
C TYR A 41 -2.92 6.46 5.18
N ALA A 42 -3.76 5.42 5.00
CA ALA A 42 -5.21 5.52 4.96
C ALA A 42 -5.69 6.64 4.01
N ASP A 43 -5.04 6.77 2.85
CA ASP A 43 -5.30 7.84 1.89
C ASP A 43 -6.05 7.30 0.67
N ARG A 44 -7.17 7.96 0.33
CA ARG A 44 -8.04 7.60 -0.80
C ARG A 44 -7.33 7.44 -2.14
N ARG A 45 -6.18 8.10 -2.34
CA ARG A 45 -5.38 8.00 -3.57
C ARG A 45 -4.80 6.59 -3.78
N LEU A 46 -4.66 5.79 -2.73
CA LEU A 46 -4.09 4.44 -2.78
C LEU A 46 -5.13 3.39 -3.17
N LYS A 47 -6.42 3.68 -2.95
CA LYS A 47 -7.53 2.73 -3.15
C LYS A 47 -7.57 2.11 -4.56
N PRO A 48 -7.41 2.87 -5.66
CA PRO A 48 -7.42 2.27 -7.00
C PRO A 48 -6.31 1.22 -7.18
N ALA A 49 -5.11 1.49 -6.69
CA ALA A 49 -3.99 0.54 -6.79
C ALA A 49 -4.22 -0.72 -5.95
N LEU A 50 -4.80 -0.56 -4.74
CA LEU A 50 -5.14 -1.70 -3.88
C LEU A 50 -6.26 -2.57 -4.48
N LEU A 51 -7.25 -1.97 -5.15
CA LEU A 51 -8.31 -2.73 -5.83
C LEU A 51 -7.77 -3.52 -7.04
N GLU A 52 -6.86 -2.96 -7.82
CA GLU A 52 -6.20 -3.73 -8.90
C GLU A 52 -5.31 -4.84 -8.33
N LEU A 53 -4.63 -4.58 -7.22
CA LEU A 53 -3.81 -5.57 -6.52
C LEU A 53 -4.64 -6.78 -6.05
N GLN A 54 -5.88 -6.56 -5.62
CA GLN A 54 -6.81 -7.61 -5.14
C GLN A 54 -7.11 -8.69 -6.19
N ARG A 55 -6.85 -8.41 -7.48
CA ARG A 55 -7.14 -9.33 -8.58
C ARG A 55 -6.15 -10.49 -8.68
N TRP A 56 -4.96 -10.34 -8.10
CA TRP A 56 -3.86 -11.31 -8.29
C TRP A 56 -3.02 -11.54 -7.04
N TRP A 57 -3.02 -10.62 -6.07
CA TRP A 57 -2.17 -10.72 -4.89
C TRP A 57 -2.83 -11.60 -3.82
N ASP A 58 -2.30 -12.81 -3.67
CA ASP A 58 -2.80 -13.87 -2.78
C ASP A 58 -1.92 -14.07 -1.53
N VAL A 59 -0.92 -13.22 -1.33
CA VAL A 59 0.08 -13.36 -0.24
C VAL A 59 -0.56 -13.20 1.13
N ASN A 60 -1.43 -12.20 1.33
CA ASN A 60 -2.10 -11.94 2.60
C ASN A 60 -3.44 -11.19 2.40
N PRO A 61 -4.49 -11.88 1.93
CA PRO A 61 -5.77 -11.25 1.56
C PRO A 61 -6.38 -10.40 2.68
N GLU A 62 -6.25 -10.82 3.94
CA GLU A 62 -6.76 -10.08 5.10
C GLU A 62 -6.10 -8.70 5.25
N LEU A 63 -4.78 -8.62 5.06
CA LEU A 63 -4.06 -7.34 5.10
C LEU A 63 -4.53 -6.42 3.97
N LEU A 64 -4.73 -6.96 2.77
CA LEU A 64 -5.19 -6.17 1.62
C LEU A 64 -6.60 -5.61 1.83
N ASP A 65 -7.53 -6.43 2.31
CA ASP A 65 -8.89 -5.98 2.60
C ASP A 65 -8.91 -4.89 3.67
N GLN A 66 -8.09 -5.02 4.72
CA GLN A 66 -7.97 -3.97 5.73
C GLN A 66 -7.35 -2.68 5.17
N ALA A 67 -6.37 -2.77 4.26
CA ALA A 67 -5.78 -1.61 3.61
C ALA A 67 -6.79 -0.89 2.70
N ILE A 68 -7.59 -1.65 1.93
CA ILE A 68 -8.67 -1.11 1.08
C ILE A 68 -9.72 -0.39 1.94
N ALA A 69 -10.12 -1.00 3.06
CA ALA A 69 -11.08 -0.41 3.99
C ALA A 69 -10.55 0.90 4.60
N ALA A 70 -9.28 0.93 5.01
CA ALA A 70 -8.64 2.11 5.58
C ALA A 70 -8.54 3.29 4.60
N CYS A 71 -8.40 3.03 3.30
CA CYS A 71 -8.24 4.05 2.26
C CYS A 71 -9.60 4.55 1.68
N SER A 72 -10.69 4.52 2.47
CA SER A 72 -12.04 4.87 2.02
C SER A 72 -12.31 6.37 1.89
#